data_AF-A0A1Q7RAJ8-F1
#
_entry.id   AF-A0A1Q7RAJ8-F1
#
_cell.length_a   1.000
_cell.length_b   1.000
_cell.length_c   1.000
_cell.angle_alpha   90.00
_cell.angle_beta   90.00
_cell.angle_gamma   90.00
#
_symmetry.space_group_name_H-M   'P 1'
#
loop_
_entity.id
_entity.type
_entity.pdbx_description
1 polymer ?
#
loop_
_entity_poly.entity_id
_entity_poly.type
_entity_poly.pdbx_seq_one_letter_code
_entity_poly.pdbx_strand_id
1 'polypeptide(L)'
;MEPLVNTSDLPVRVVPEIYDAMAASDVLVTATGTATLEAAVLGIPMVAVYHLPWLSWKIAKRIASVPYAALPNILAGREIVPELLQDQMRSDVIAHTVQMLLTDAPRRAAMRTALREVAADLGPPGAAARAAHHVIAELSRAR
;
A
#
# COMPACT_ATOMS: atom_id res chain seq x y z
N MET A 1 -17.18 -9.56 8.47
CA MET A 1 -16.08 -9.23 9.40
C MET A 1 -16.52 -9.29 10.85
N GLU A 2 -17.65 -8.70 11.22
CA GLU A 2 -18.18 -8.73 12.61
C GLU A 2 -18.22 -10.12 13.28
N PRO A 3 -18.58 -11.23 12.60
CA PRO A 3 -18.58 -12.55 13.23
C PRO A 3 -17.18 -13.05 13.62
N LEU A 4 -16.16 -12.67 12.83
CA LEU A 4 -14.75 -13.04 13.08
C LEU A 4 -14.12 -12.13 14.16
N VAL A 5 -14.61 -10.90 14.28
CA VAL A 5 -14.14 -9.94 15.30
C VAL A 5 -14.73 -10.29 16.67
N ASN A 6 -16.02 -10.63 16.73
CA ASN A 6 -16.72 -10.95 17.97
C ASN A 6 -16.31 -12.29 18.60
N THR A 7 -15.57 -13.12 17.87
CA THR A 7 -15.05 -14.42 18.33
C THR A 7 -13.57 -14.37 18.73
N SER A 8 -12.95 -13.20 18.63
CA SER A 8 -11.54 -13.00 18.98
C SER A 8 -11.37 -12.66 20.46
N ASP A 9 -10.37 -13.27 21.11
CA ASP A 9 -9.95 -12.92 22.48
C ASP A 9 -9.10 -11.63 22.53
N LEU A 10 -8.87 -10.98 21.39
CA LEU A 10 -8.07 -9.76 21.27
C LEU A 10 -8.96 -8.50 21.29
N PRO A 11 -8.44 -7.36 21.79
CA PRO A 11 -9.15 -6.08 21.78
C PRO A 11 -9.22 -5.49 20.37
N VAL A 12 -10.11 -6.02 19.54
CA VAL A 12 -10.31 -5.58 18.16
C VAL A 12 -11.41 -4.52 18.11
N ARG A 13 -11.11 -3.38 17.46
CA ARG A 13 -12.06 -2.31 17.22
C ARG A 13 -12.25 -2.11 15.71
N VAL A 14 -13.50 -2.19 15.25
CA VAL A 14 -13.87 -1.82 13.88
C VAL A 14 -14.20 -0.33 13.87
N VAL A 15 -13.60 0.40 12.93
CA VAL A 15 -13.78 1.85 12.78
C VAL A 15 -14.16 2.18 11.32
N PRO A 16 -15.12 3.08 11.08
CA PRO A 16 -15.50 3.48 9.72
C PRO A 16 -14.55 4.52 9.10
N GLU A 17 -13.87 5.34 9.89
CA GLU A 17 -12.96 6.39 9.43
C GLU A 17 -11.56 5.82 9.10
N ILE A 18 -11.37 5.37 7.86
CA ILE A 18 -10.14 4.70 7.41
C ILE A 18 -8.90 5.56 7.59
N TYR A 19 -8.94 6.85 7.24
CA TYR A 19 -7.75 7.71 7.31
C TYR A 19 -7.31 8.02 8.74
N ASP A 20 -8.27 8.21 9.66
CA ASP A 20 -7.97 8.40 11.08
C ASP A 20 -7.39 7.13 11.68
N ALA A 21 -7.94 5.97 11.30
CA ALA A 21 -7.41 4.66 11.69
C ALA A 21 -5.98 4.44 11.18
N MET A 22 -5.71 4.80 9.92
CA MET A 22 -4.36 4.74 9.34
C MET A 22 -3.39 5.65 10.09
N ALA A 23 -3.77 6.91 10.32
CA ALA A 23 -2.92 7.89 10.98
C ALA A 23 -2.61 7.51 12.44
N ALA A 24 -3.54 6.84 13.13
CA ALA A 24 -3.36 6.35 14.48
C ALA A 24 -2.55 5.04 14.59
N SER A 25 -2.24 4.38 13.45
CA SER A 25 -1.56 3.08 13.44
C SER A 25 -0.04 3.20 13.42
N ASP A 26 0.65 2.37 14.20
CA ASP A 26 2.12 2.24 14.15
C ASP A 26 2.60 1.51 12.89
N VAL A 27 1.86 0.47 12.49
CA VAL A 27 2.11 -0.38 11.33
C VAL A 27 0.78 -0.81 10.73
N LEU A 28 0.68 -0.77 9.40
CA LEU A 28 -0.48 -1.25 8.66
C LEU A 28 -0.20 -2.60 8.00
N VAL A 29 -1.20 -3.46 7.91
CA VAL A 29 -1.23 -4.59 6.97
C VAL A 29 -2.32 -4.29 5.97
N THR A 30 -1.95 -4.15 4.70
CA THR A 30 -2.89 -3.70 3.67
C THR A 30 -2.74 -4.48 2.38
N ALA A 31 -3.83 -4.60 1.63
CA ALA A 31 -3.81 -5.22 0.32
C ALA A 31 -2.95 -4.39 -0.66
N THR A 32 -2.26 -5.03 -1.60
CA THR A 32 -1.56 -4.31 -2.68
C THR A 32 -2.58 -3.56 -3.53
N GLY A 33 -2.55 -2.22 -3.50
CA GLY A 33 -3.53 -1.38 -4.19
C GLY A 33 -3.40 0.10 -3.81
N THR A 34 -4.44 0.90 -4.09
CA THR A 34 -4.43 2.35 -3.80
C THR A 34 -4.22 2.66 -2.31
N ALA A 35 -4.69 1.78 -1.42
CA ALA A 35 -4.47 1.90 0.02
C ALA A 35 -2.97 1.92 0.41
N THR A 36 -2.10 1.26 -0.36
CA THR A 36 -0.63 1.36 -0.13
C THR A 36 -0.10 2.75 -0.45
N LEU A 37 -0.65 3.41 -1.48
CA LEU A 37 -0.25 4.76 -1.84
C LEU A 37 -0.82 5.79 -0.86
N GLU A 38 -2.07 5.63 -0.45
CA GLU A 38 -2.70 6.46 0.60
C GLU A 38 -1.90 6.39 1.91
N ALA A 39 -1.52 5.18 2.34
CA ALA A 39 -0.67 4.99 3.51
C ALA A 39 0.73 5.59 3.33
N ALA A 40 1.29 5.57 2.12
CA ALA A 40 2.58 6.20 1.82
C ALA A 40 2.50 7.72 1.92
N VAL A 41 1.42 8.34 1.42
CA VAL A 41 1.13 9.77 1.55
C VAL A 41 1.01 10.17 3.03
N LEU A 42 0.37 9.33 3.85
CA LEU A 42 0.31 9.53 5.30
C LEU A 42 1.64 9.20 6.03
N GLY A 43 2.61 8.62 5.33
CA GLY A 43 3.91 8.22 5.86
C GLY A 43 3.82 7.15 6.95
N ILE A 44 2.83 6.24 6.85
CA ILE A 44 2.58 5.19 7.82
C ILE A 44 3.29 3.90 7.38
N PRO A 45 4.17 3.32 8.22
CA PRO A 45 4.79 2.02 7.93
C PRO A 45 3.76 0.95 7.60
N MET A 46 4.05 0.07 6.64
CA MET A 46 3.10 -0.96 6.23
C MET A 46 3.78 -2.25 5.75
N VAL A 47 3.00 -3.32 5.76
CA VAL A 47 3.27 -4.59 5.08
C VAL A 47 2.20 -4.77 4.01
N ALA A 48 2.62 -4.91 2.76
CA ALA A 48 1.72 -5.14 1.64
C ALA A 48 1.49 -6.65 1.46
N VAL A 49 0.23 -7.07 1.45
CA VAL A 49 -0.15 -8.48 1.32
C VAL A 49 -1.07 -8.66 0.10
N TYR A 50 -0.93 -9.76 -0.63
CA TYR A 50 -1.90 -10.07 -1.68
C TYR A 50 -1.88 -11.55 -2.05
N HIS A 51 -3.06 -12.09 -2.37
CA HIS A 51 -3.23 -13.45 -2.86
C HIS A 51 -4.14 -13.44 -4.07
N LEU A 52 -3.72 -14.12 -5.14
CA LEU A 52 -4.50 -14.27 -6.37
C LEU A 52 -4.86 -15.74 -6.55
N PRO A 53 -5.95 -16.06 -7.25
CA PRO A 53 -6.16 -17.40 -7.77
C PRO A 53 -4.93 -17.84 -8.59
N TRP A 54 -4.52 -19.10 -8.46
CA TRP A 54 -3.30 -19.63 -9.06
C TRP A 54 -3.13 -19.32 -10.56
N LEU A 55 -4.22 -19.43 -11.32
CA LEU A 55 -4.19 -19.14 -12.76
C LEU A 55 -3.93 -17.65 -13.01
N SER A 56 -4.65 -16.78 -12.29
CA SER A 56 -4.46 -15.32 -12.35
C SER A 56 -3.03 -14.94 -11.95
N TRP A 57 -2.46 -15.56 -10.91
CA TRP A 57 -1.07 -15.32 -10.52
C TRP A 57 -0.08 -15.71 -11.64
N LYS A 58 -0.27 -16.87 -12.27
CA LYS A 58 0.60 -17.33 -13.37
C LYS A 58 0.55 -16.43 -14.59
N ILE A 59 -0.61 -15.83 -14.87
CA ILE A 59 -0.78 -14.87 -15.96
C ILE A 59 -0.17 -13.53 -15.57
N ALA A 60 -0.52 -13.01 -14.39
CA ALA A 60 0.01 -11.76 -13.87
C ALA A 60 1.55 -11.76 -13.84
N LYS A 61 2.18 -12.83 -13.34
CA LYS A 61 3.64 -12.95 -13.31
C LYS A 61 4.30 -12.97 -14.69
N ARG A 62 3.59 -13.38 -15.75
CA ARG A 62 4.13 -13.38 -17.12
C ARG A 62 3.96 -12.04 -17.82
N ILE A 63 2.92 -11.29 -17.48
CA ILE A 63 2.57 -10.03 -18.15
C ILE A 63 3.10 -8.81 -17.37
N ALA A 64 3.30 -8.96 -16.05
CA ALA A 64 3.82 -7.89 -15.21
C ALA A 64 5.19 -7.43 -15.72
N SER A 65 5.24 -6.16 -16.11
CA SER A 65 6.45 -5.47 -16.55
C SER A 65 7.20 -4.80 -15.40
N VAL A 66 6.63 -4.80 -14.20
CA VAL A 66 7.19 -4.17 -13.00
C VAL A 66 7.67 -5.23 -12.00
N PRO A 67 8.79 -4.99 -11.30
CA PRO A 67 9.35 -5.95 -10.34
C PRO A 67 8.62 -5.99 -9.00
N TYR A 68 7.73 -5.02 -8.73
CA TYR A 68 7.04 -4.83 -7.45
C TYR A 68 5.52 -4.79 -7.66
N ALA A 69 4.76 -5.23 -6.65
CA ALA A 69 3.29 -5.17 -6.67
C ALA A 69 2.75 -3.96 -5.90
N ALA A 70 3.42 -3.51 -4.84
CA ALA A 70 2.98 -2.35 -4.06
C ALA A 70 3.38 -1.05 -4.77
N LEU A 71 2.43 -0.11 -4.89
CA LEU A 71 2.68 1.17 -5.55
C LEU A 71 3.88 1.94 -4.97
N PRO A 72 4.10 1.98 -3.62
CA PRO A 72 5.26 2.66 -3.07
C PRO A 72 6.60 2.06 -3.54
N ASN A 73 6.69 0.75 -3.69
CA ASN A 73 7.91 0.08 -4.18
C ASN A 73 8.11 0.31 -5.67
N ILE A 74 7.04 0.27 -6.47
CA ILE A 74 7.09 0.60 -7.90
C ILE A 74 7.63 2.02 -8.10
N LEU A 75 7.10 2.99 -7.35
CA LEU A 75 7.50 4.40 -7.44
C LEU A 75 8.93 4.61 -6.94
N ALA A 76 9.33 3.95 -5.85
CA ALA A 76 10.69 4.04 -5.32
C ALA A 76 11.74 3.32 -6.18
N GLY A 77 11.31 2.43 -7.08
CA GLY A 77 12.21 1.56 -7.85
C GLY A 77 13.01 0.56 -7.00
N ARG A 78 12.63 0.39 -5.72
CA ARG A 78 13.25 -0.53 -4.76
C ARG A 78 12.21 -0.98 -3.73
N GLU A 79 12.50 -2.08 -3.04
CA GLU A 79 11.65 -2.51 -1.92
C GLU A 79 11.83 -1.56 -0.72
N ILE A 80 10.80 -0.76 -0.44
CA ILE A 80 10.72 0.13 0.72
C ILE A 80 9.68 -0.35 1.74
N VAL A 81 8.69 -1.13 1.30
CA VAL A 81 7.73 -1.85 2.15
C VAL A 81 7.79 -3.34 1.84
N PRO A 82 7.73 -4.23 2.85
CA PRO A 82 7.70 -5.67 2.61
C PRO A 82 6.46 -6.08 1.80
N GLU A 83 6.67 -6.91 0.78
CA GLU A 83 5.59 -7.49 -0.04
C GLU A 83 5.47 -8.99 0.21
N LEU A 84 4.38 -9.41 0.86
CA LEU A 84 4.08 -10.81 1.13
C LEU A 84 3.01 -11.30 0.16
N LEU A 85 3.46 -11.84 -0.98
CA LEU A 85 2.60 -12.27 -2.09
C LEU A 85 2.44 -13.80 -2.14
N GLN A 86 1.25 -14.26 -2.50
CA GLN A 86 0.92 -15.69 -2.69
C GLN A 86 1.37 -16.58 -1.51
N ASP A 87 2.35 -17.46 -1.73
CA ASP A 87 2.86 -18.41 -0.74
C ASP A 87 3.48 -17.74 0.50
N GLN A 88 3.85 -16.46 0.39
CA GLN A 88 4.34 -15.65 1.51
C GLN A 88 3.20 -15.01 2.32
N MET A 89 1.98 -14.95 1.79
CA MET A 89 0.80 -14.44 2.50
C MET A 89 0.30 -15.49 3.51
N ARG A 90 1.15 -15.79 4.49
CA ARG A 90 0.90 -16.73 5.59
C ARG A 90 0.87 -15.96 6.91
N SER A 91 -0.02 -16.37 7.81
CA SER A 91 -0.24 -15.68 9.08
C SER A 91 1.03 -15.56 9.93
N ASP A 92 1.87 -16.59 9.98
CA ASP A 92 3.14 -16.58 10.71
C ASP A 92 4.15 -15.60 10.11
N VAL A 93 4.24 -15.54 8.78
CA VAL A 93 5.14 -14.62 8.08
C VAL A 93 4.68 -13.17 8.25
N ILE A 94 3.38 -12.92 8.12
CA ILE A 94 2.78 -11.60 8.35
C ILE A 94 3.04 -11.15 9.79
N ALA A 95 2.72 -11.99 10.77
CA ALA A 95 2.92 -11.67 12.19
C ALA A 95 4.38 -11.37 12.51
N HIS A 96 5.31 -12.19 12.01
CA HIS A 96 6.75 -11.97 12.19
C HIS A 96 7.20 -10.64 11.57
N THR A 97 6.74 -10.34 10.35
CA THR A 97 7.12 -9.10 9.65
C THR A 97 6.57 -7.86 10.35
N VAL A 98 5.31 -7.91 10.81
CA VAL A 98 4.70 -6.84 11.60
C VAL A 98 5.42 -6.67 12.92
N GLN A 99 5.73 -7.76 13.63
CA GLN A 99 6.47 -7.70 14.89
C GLN A 99 7.84 -7.06 14.69
N MET A 100 8.58 -7.46 13.65
CA MET A 100 9.85 -6.84 13.28
C MET A 100 9.71 -5.34 13.07
N LEU A 101 8.68 -4.89 12.36
CA LEU A 101 8.41 -3.46 12.23
C LEU A 101 8.07 -2.84 13.59
N LEU A 102 7.23 -3.42 14.43
CA LEU A 102 6.87 -2.86 15.73
C LEU A 102 8.06 -2.76 16.70
N THR A 103 9.02 -3.68 16.65
CA THR A 103 10.15 -3.72 17.59
C THR A 103 11.42 -3.02 17.09
N ASP A 104 11.62 -2.93 15.77
CA ASP A 104 12.81 -2.31 15.16
C ASP A 104 12.52 -0.83 14.80
N ALA A 105 12.78 0.06 15.76
CA ALA A 105 12.56 1.50 15.58
C ALA A 105 13.39 2.12 14.45
N PRO A 106 14.70 1.81 14.29
CA PRO A 106 15.48 2.26 13.13
C PRO A 106 14.87 1.85 11.79
N ARG A 107 14.42 0.59 11.66
CA ARG A 107 13.77 0.10 10.43
C ARG A 107 12.47 0.86 10.14
N ARG A 108 11.61 1.07 11.14
CA ARG A 108 10.39 1.90 10.94
C ARG A 108 10.72 3.31 10.52
N ALA A 109 11.73 3.93 11.14
CA ALA A 109 12.14 5.29 10.81
C ALA A 109 12.63 5.37 9.35
N ALA A 110 13.47 4.42 8.92
CA ALA A 110 13.94 4.33 7.54
C ALA A 110 12.79 4.16 6.54
N MET A 111 11.83 3.28 6.85
CA MET A 111 10.62 3.10 6.03
C MET A 111 9.78 4.38 5.96
N ARG A 112 9.55 5.08 7.08
CA ARG A 112 8.84 6.36 7.10
C ARG A 112 9.52 7.40 6.22
N THR A 113 10.85 7.48 6.24
CA THR A 113 11.60 8.39 5.38
C THR A 113 11.39 8.04 3.91
N ALA A 114 11.56 6.78 3.53
CA ALA A 114 11.35 6.33 2.15
C ALA A 114 9.91 6.56 1.65
N LEU A 115 8.90 6.36 2.50
CA LEU A 115 7.50 6.63 2.15
C LEU A 115 7.25 8.13 1.90
N ARG A 116 7.88 9.01 2.67
CA ARG A 116 7.79 10.47 2.45
C ARG A 116 8.48 10.89 1.16
N GLU A 117 9.59 10.27 0.79
CA GLU A 117 10.26 10.49 -0.50
C GLU A 117 9.29 10.17 -1.64
N VAL A 118 8.68 8.98 -1.62
CA VAL A 118 7.67 8.58 -2.61
C VAL A 118 6.48 9.55 -2.63
N ALA A 119 5.98 9.97 -1.47
CA ALA A 119 4.86 10.90 -1.39
C ALA A 119 5.19 12.27 -2.01
N ALA A 120 6.43 12.74 -1.86
CA ALA A 120 6.89 13.99 -2.45
C ALA A 120 6.94 13.91 -3.99
N ASP A 121 7.24 12.74 -4.55
CA ASP A 121 7.35 12.52 -6.00
C ASP A 121 6.00 12.50 -6.73
N LEU A 122 4.87 12.34 -6.01
CA LEU A 122 3.52 12.31 -6.60
C LEU A 122 3.04 13.66 -7.17
N GLY A 123 3.80 14.72 -6.92
CA GLY A 123 3.52 16.07 -7.39
C GLY A 123 2.37 16.74 -6.64
N PRO A 124 2.07 18.01 -6.98
CA PRO A 124 1.11 18.81 -6.24
C PRO A 124 -0.34 18.39 -6.52
N PRO A 125 -1.28 18.72 -5.60
CA PRO A 125 -2.71 18.55 -5.81
C PRO A 125 -3.21 19.13 -7.15
N GLY A 126 -4.36 18.63 -7.62
CA GLY A 126 -4.99 19.10 -8.87
C GLY A 126 -4.64 18.30 -10.12
N ALA A 127 -4.12 17.07 -9.97
CA ALA A 127 -3.82 16.18 -11.10
C ALA A 127 -5.03 15.99 -12.03
N ALA A 128 -6.22 15.75 -11.47
CA ALA A 128 -7.45 15.60 -12.25
C ALA A 128 -7.82 16.88 -13.02
N ALA A 129 -7.67 18.05 -12.41
CA ALA A 129 -7.94 19.33 -13.07
C ALA A 129 -6.96 19.59 -14.22
N ARG A 130 -5.66 19.32 -14.02
CA ARG A 130 -4.65 19.42 -15.09
C ARG A 130 -4.98 18.46 -16.23
N ALA A 131 -5.30 17.21 -15.92
CA ALA A 131 -5.68 16.21 -16.92
C ALA A 131 -6.91 16.67 -17.73
N ALA A 132 -7.95 17.19 -17.06
CA ALA A 132 -9.15 17.70 -17.72
C ALA A 132 -8.82 18.88 -18.67
N HIS A 133 -7.97 19.82 -18.27
CA HIS A 133 -7.54 20.92 -19.14
C HIS A 133 -6.83 20.40 -20.40
N HIS A 134 -5.94 19.40 -20.28
CA HIS A 134 -5.27 18.81 -21.43
C HIS A 134 -6.24 18.12 -22.39
N VAL A 135 -7.21 17.37 -21.85
CA VAL A 135 -8.25 16.72 -22.67
C VAL A 135 -9.07 17.75 -23.46
N ILE A 136 -9.49 18.84 -22.81
CA ILE A 136 -10.24 19.92 -23.48
C ILE A 136 -9.39 20.59 -24.56
N ALA A 137 -8.12 20.85 -24.28
CA ALA A 137 -7.20 21.46 -25.24
C ALA A 137 -7.01 20.61 -26.50
N GLU A 138 -6.87 19.28 -26.35
CA GLU A 138 -6.74 18.36 -27.49
C GLU A 138 -8.03 18.25 -28.31
N LEU A 139 -9.20 18.16 -27.66
CA LEU A 139 -10.48 18.17 -28.36
C LEU A 139 -10.73 19.45 -29.15
N SER A 140 -10.19 20.58 -28.67
CA SER A 140 -10.31 21.89 -29.32
C SER A 140 -9.38 22.04 -30.53
N ARG A 141 -8.27 21.28 -30.57
CA ARG A 141 -7.32 21.23 -31.71
C ARG A 141 -7.77 20.29 -32.82
N ALA A 142 -8.63 19.32 -32.51
CA ALA A 142 -9.17 18.36 -33.46
C ALA A 142 -10.39 18.89 -34.24
N ARG A 143 -10.75 20.16 -34.06
CA ARG A 143 -11.73 20.93 -34.86
C ARG A 143 -11.00 21.92 -35.75
#